data_AF-A0AAF0V127-F1
#
_entry.id   AF-A0AAF0V127-F1
#
_cell.length_a   1.000
_cell.length_b   1.000
_cell.length_c   1.000
_cell.angle_alpha   90.00
_cell.angle_beta   90.00
_cell.angle_gamma   90.00
#
_symmetry.space_group_name_H-M   'P 1'
#
loop_
_entity.id
_entity.type
_entity.pdbx_description
1 polymer ?
#
loop_
_entity_poly.entity_id
_entity_poly.type
_entity_poly.pdbx_seq_one_letter_code
_entity_poly.pdbx_strand_id
1 'polypeptide(L)'
;MEISTLAQAMQLHARLLKSGQEDPTHFQNLSKLFTFSALSPSGDLTYARHILTNLRTPNSYYYNTMIRAYSDSPDPTRSITLFLSMQVVVPGPDKFTYPFVLKACSKLRNTQMGKQIHGLILKSGLISDRYVNNALIHMYAGCGDSSLALKVFDEMSERDVVSWTSMIDGFVDNNRPIEAIKLFELMMESGVDPNEATLVSVLRACADTGALSIGKKVHSFVKEKDLSMKANVGTALIDMYVKCGCIDDARRVFDETMDKDVYAWTAMISGLASHGLSEEAMEHFELMKSCNVKPDERTMTAVLSACRNAGWIGKGLYHIRSMKKYKLRPTIQHYGCIVDTFVRAGQLDEAEQFIRKMMPIDPDVVLWRTLLWGCKVHGDVERSKRLLKDVELLKMDSRDCGSYILLGNVYAATGNWKEKAKMRELMNQRGLVKPPGSSRIEIDGNVHEFTAGDSRHVEAEHIYAKLNEMEENVRREGYDPKVSEVLLEIDDDEKASQLLHHSEKLAVSFGLVKTDPGTAIRIVKNLRSCEDCHSFMKLISKLYQREIIIRDRIRYHHFKDGECSCGDRW
;
A
#
# COMPACT_ATOMS: atom_id res chain seq x y z
N MET A 1 -3.21 -27.87 35.12
CA MET A 1 -3.78 -26.56 35.44
C MET A 1 -3.39 -25.62 34.31
N GLU A 2 -4.35 -25.16 33.51
CA GLU A 2 -4.10 -24.13 32.50
C GLU A 2 -3.96 -22.78 33.22
N ILE A 3 -2.87 -22.06 32.92
CA ILE A 3 -2.61 -20.73 33.49
C ILE A 3 -3.24 -19.72 32.53
N SER A 4 -4.26 -19.02 32.99
CA SER A 4 -4.94 -17.97 32.21
C SER A 4 -4.76 -16.57 32.79
N THR A 5 -4.32 -16.46 34.05
CA THR A 5 -4.13 -15.18 34.74
C THR A 5 -2.78 -15.07 35.44
N LEU A 6 -2.29 -13.83 35.62
CA LEU A 6 -1.04 -13.56 36.34
C LEU A 6 -1.10 -14.03 37.81
N ALA A 7 -2.26 -13.97 38.45
CA ALA A 7 -2.44 -14.49 39.81
C ALA A 7 -2.20 -16.01 39.91
N GLN A 8 -2.72 -16.78 38.95
CA GLN A 8 -2.46 -18.22 38.85
C GLN A 8 -0.99 -18.51 38.56
N ALA A 9 -0.34 -17.69 37.73
CA ALA A 9 1.09 -17.79 37.44
C ALA A 9 1.93 -17.59 38.72
N MET A 10 1.64 -16.54 39.50
CA MET A 10 2.32 -16.27 40.77
C MET A 10 2.08 -17.38 41.80
N GLN A 11 0.87 -17.94 41.87
CA GLN A 11 0.57 -19.07 42.75
C GLN A 11 1.36 -20.32 42.36
N LEU A 12 1.48 -20.61 41.06
CA LEU A 12 2.30 -21.72 40.57
C LEU A 12 3.79 -21.50 40.87
N HIS A 13 4.29 -20.27 40.68
CA HIS A 13 5.68 -19.93 41.02
C HIS A 13 5.96 -20.14 42.51
N ALA A 14 5.07 -19.69 43.40
CA ALA A 14 5.21 -19.92 44.84
C ALA A 14 5.24 -21.42 45.20
N ARG A 15 4.43 -22.25 44.53
CA ARG A 15 4.46 -23.71 44.71
C ARG A 15 5.79 -24.31 44.25
N LEU A 16 6.32 -23.87 43.10
CA LEU A 16 7.61 -24.32 42.58
C LEU A 16 8.79 -23.99 43.49
N LEU A 17 8.76 -22.81 44.11
CA LEU A 17 9.76 -22.41 45.11
C LEU A 17 9.71 -23.29 46.36
N LYS A 18 8.51 -23.79 46.72
CA LYS A 18 8.30 -24.63 47.91
C LYS A 18 8.58 -26.12 47.66
N SER A 19 8.24 -26.65 46.49
CA SER A 19 8.42 -28.08 46.16
C SER A 19 9.86 -28.45 45.78
N GLY A 20 10.68 -27.47 45.37
CA GLY A 20 12.09 -27.70 45.03
C GLY A 20 12.28 -28.49 43.73
N GLN A 21 13.54 -28.74 43.35
CA GLN A 21 13.91 -29.42 42.09
C GLN A 21 13.70 -30.94 42.11
N GLU A 22 13.37 -31.52 43.27
CA GLU A 22 13.14 -32.96 43.44
C GLU A 22 11.74 -33.40 42.97
N ASP A 23 10.82 -32.46 42.74
CA ASP A 23 9.50 -32.71 42.17
C ASP A 23 9.63 -33.08 40.67
N PRO A 24 9.18 -34.28 40.24
CA PRO A 24 9.24 -34.72 38.85
C PRO A 24 8.54 -33.78 37.85
N THR A 25 7.60 -32.98 38.33
CA THR A 25 6.82 -32.03 37.51
C THR A 25 7.41 -30.62 37.49
N HIS A 26 8.49 -30.37 38.24
CA HIS A 26 9.08 -29.03 38.43
C HIS A 26 9.43 -28.36 37.09
N PHE A 27 10.17 -29.05 36.23
CA PHE A 27 10.60 -28.50 34.94
C PHE A 27 9.40 -28.18 34.01
N GLN A 28 8.40 -29.06 33.96
CA GLN A 28 7.22 -28.87 33.14
C GLN A 28 6.39 -27.66 33.61
N ASN A 29 6.20 -27.53 34.92
CA ASN A 29 5.46 -26.44 35.53
C ASN A 29 6.21 -25.10 35.41
N LEU A 30 7.54 -25.10 35.55
CA LEU A 30 8.38 -23.92 35.34
C LEU A 30 8.34 -23.46 33.88
N SER A 31 8.41 -24.38 32.92
CA SER A 31 8.31 -24.05 31.49
C SER A 31 6.93 -23.51 31.12
N LYS A 32 5.84 -24.06 31.69
CA LYS A 32 4.48 -23.52 31.53
C LYS A 32 4.33 -22.12 32.10
N LEU A 33 4.82 -21.90 33.33
CA LEU A 33 4.86 -20.60 33.98
C LEU A 33 5.60 -19.58 33.10
N PHE A 34 6.82 -19.92 32.68
CA PHE A 34 7.67 -19.03 31.90
C PHE A 34 7.05 -18.68 30.55
N THR A 35 6.51 -19.67 29.85
CA THR A 35 5.87 -19.47 28.53
C THR A 35 4.63 -18.59 28.65
N PHE A 36 3.80 -18.80 29.67
CA PHE A 36 2.67 -17.91 29.95
C PHE A 36 3.15 -16.48 30.22
N SER A 37 4.12 -16.30 31.13
CA SER A 37 4.61 -14.97 31.48
C SER A 37 5.26 -14.23 30.31
N ALA A 38 5.96 -14.95 29.42
CA ALA A 38 6.68 -14.35 28.31
C ALA A 38 5.82 -14.13 27.05
N LEU A 39 4.94 -15.07 26.70
CA LEU A 39 4.26 -15.08 25.40
C LEU A 39 2.74 -14.83 25.46
N SER A 40 2.12 -14.92 26.65
CA SER A 40 0.68 -14.66 26.78
C SER A 40 0.38 -13.16 26.72
N PRO A 41 -0.72 -12.73 26.05
CA PRO A 41 -1.20 -11.36 26.15
C PRO A 41 -1.50 -10.90 27.60
N SER A 42 -1.82 -11.84 28.49
CA SER A 42 -2.04 -11.61 29.92
C SER A 42 -0.81 -11.88 30.79
N GLY A 43 0.35 -12.12 30.16
CA GLY A 43 1.64 -12.31 30.81
C GLY A 43 2.30 -10.99 31.20
N ASP A 44 3.52 -11.09 31.72
CA ASP A 44 4.36 -9.94 32.10
C ASP A 44 5.81 -10.25 31.73
N LEU A 45 6.33 -9.53 30.72
CA LEU A 45 7.70 -9.67 30.23
C LEU A 45 8.74 -9.29 31.28
N THR A 46 8.44 -8.36 32.17
CA THR A 46 9.35 -7.98 33.26
C THR A 46 9.44 -9.11 34.27
N TYR A 47 8.30 -9.72 34.59
CA TYR A 47 8.23 -10.89 35.45
C TYR A 47 8.95 -12.10 34.84
N ALA A 48 8.73 -12.39 33.56
CA ALA A 48 9.44 -13.45 32.84
C ALA A 48 10.96 -13.23 32.85
N ARG A 49 11.42 -11.99 32.64
CA ARG A 49 12.84 -11.64 32.74
C ARG A 49 13.39 -11.94 34.14
N HIS A 50 12.64 -11.59 35.17
CA HIS A 50 13.04 -11.86 36.56
C HIS A 50 13.17 -13.36 36.83
N ILE A 51 12.24 -14.18 36.32
CA ILE A 51 12.37 -15.64 36.40
C ILE A 51 13.66 -16.09 35.72
N LEU A 52 13.91 -15.65 34.48
CA LEU A 52 15.11 -16.03 33.71
C LEU A 52 16.41 -15.71 34.46
N THR A 53 16.53 -14.51 35.03
CA THR A 53 17.75 -14.07 35.73
C THR A 53 18.00 -14.81 37.04
N ASN A 54 16.96 -15.43 37.63
CA ASN A 54 17.07 -16.20 38.87
C ASN A 54 17.15 -17.71 38.65
N LEU A 55 17.14 -18.18 37.39
CA LEU A 55 17.36 -19.60 37.10
C LEU A 55 18.79 -20.00 37.42
N ARG A 56 18.96 -21.09 38.16
CA ARG A 56 20.29 -21.65 38.47
C ARG A 56 21.01 -22.16 37.21
N THR A 57 20.25 -22.74 36.28
CA THR A 57 20.77 -23.34 35.03
C THR A 57 19.83 -23.02 33.86
N PRO A 58 19.87 -21.79 33.31
CA PRO A 58 19.07 -21.45 32.14
C PRO A 58 19.60 -22.19 30.90
N ASN A 59 18.70 -22.81 30.14
CA ASN A 59 19.02 -23.49 28.88
C ASN A 59 18.53 -22.67 27.67
N SER A 60 18.82 -23.13 26.45
CA SER A 60 18.46 -22.39 25.23
C SER A 60 16.95 -22.18 25.08
N TYR A 61 16.10 -23.05 25.62
CA TYR A 61 14.64 -22.90 25.59
C TYR A 61 14.18 -21.58 26.25
N TYR A 62 14.66 -21.28 27.46
CA TYR A 62 14.24 -20.06 28.17
C TYR A 62 14.76 -18.79 27.48
N TYR A 63 16.01 -18.81 27.01
CA TYR A 63 16.56 -17.70 26.22
C TYR A 63 15.79 -17.50 24.91
N ASN A 64 15.58 -18.56 24.12
CA ASN A 64 14.86 -18.49 22.84
C ASN A 64 13.41 -17.99 23.03
N THR A 65 12.74 -18.45 24.08
CA THR A 65 11.38 -17.99 24.43
C THR A 65 11.37 -16.50 24.76
N MET A 66 12.35 -16.04 25.53
CA MET A 66 12.45 -14.63 25.93
C MET A 66 12.88 -13.72 24.77
N ILE A 67 13.82 -14.17 23.94
CA ILE A 67 14.25 -13.47 22.71
C ILE A 67 13.06 -13.34 21.75
N ARG A 68 12.30 -14.42 21.53
CA ARG A 68 11.04 -14.38 20.77
C ARG A 68 10.09 -13.31 21.32
N ALA A 69 9.85 -13.35 22.63
CA ALA A 69 8.94 -12.41 23.29
C ALA A 69 9.40 -10.94 23.11
N TYR A 70 10.70 -10.66 23.26
CA TYR A 70 11.23 -9.32 23.02
C TYR A 70 11.19 -8.91 21.55
N SER A 71 11.44 -9.83 20.61
CA SER A 71 11.34 -9.55 19.18
C SER A 71 9.93 -9.12 18.77
N ASP A 72 8.91 -9.55 19.52
CA ASP A 72 7.50 -9.17 19.34
C ASP A 72 7.02 -8.01 20.20
N SER A 73 7.88 -7.50 21.08
CA SER A 73 7.59 -6.34 21.90
C SER A 73 7.78 -5.00 21.14
N PRO A 74 7.24 -3.89 21.67
CA PRO A 74 7.47 -2.55 21.10
C PRO A 74 8.93 -2.10 21.10
N ASP A 75 9.80 -2.75 21.88
CA ASP A 75 11.24 -2.49 21.93
C ASP A 75 12.04 -3.75 21.53
N PRO A 76 12.16 -4.06 20.22
CA PRO A 76 12.89 -5.23 19.75
C PRO A 76 14.39 -5.21 20.08
N THR A 77 14.95 -4.06 20.47
CA THR A 77 16.36 -3.92 20.86
C THR A 77 16.72 -4.88 21.98
N ARG A 78 15.79 -5.12 22.92
CA ARG A 78 15.99 -6.05 24.04
C ARG A 78 16.24 -7.49 23.57
N SER A 79 15.67 -7.88 22.43
CA SER A 79 15.92 -9.18 21.82
C SER A 79 17.39 -9.34 21.44
N ILE A 80 17.98 -8.28 20.86
CA ILE A 80 19.38 -8.25 20.45
C ILE A 80 20.29 -8.22 21.67
N THR A 81 19.99 -7.38 22.66
CA THR A 81 20.78 -7.31 23.90
C THR A 81 20.81 -8.66 24.63
N LEU A 82 19.65 -9.34 24.73
CA LEU A 82 19.59 -10.65 25.36
C LEU A 82 20.36 -11.71 24.58
N PHE A 83 20.27 -11.71 23.25
CA PHE A 83 21.08 -12.58 22.39
C PHE A 83 22.58 -12.37 22.59
N LEU A 84 23.05 -11.12 22.66
CA LEU A 84 24.46 -10.83 22.93
C LEU A 84 24.90 -11.38 24.29
N SER A 85 24.05 -11.31 25.31
CA SER A 85 24.33 -11.92 26.62
C SER A 85 24.31 -13.46 26.59
N MET A 86 23.54 -14.08 25.68
CA MET A 86 23.50 -15.53 25.51
C MET A 86 24.80 -16.05 24.88
N GLN A 87 25.49 -15.26 24.06
CA GLN A 87 26.75 -15.68 23.43
C GLN A 87 27.88 -15.97 24.43
N VAL A 88 27.81 -15.38 25.62
CA VAL A 88 28.81 -15.59 26.69
C VAL A 88 28.38 -16.65 27.71
N VAL A 89 27.21 -17.26 27.54
CA VAL A 89 26.63 -18.29 28.42
C VAL A 89 26.53 -19.62 27.67
N VAL A 90 26.72 -20.74 28.36
CA VAL A 90 26.49 -22.09 27.80
C VAL A 90 25.10 -22.58 28.25
N PRO A 91 24.23 -23.03 27.33
CA PRO A 91 24.46 -23.23 25.89
C PRO A 91 24.32 -21.93 25.07
N GLY A 92 25.21 -21.78 24.07
CA GLY A 92 25.20 -20.65 23.14
C GLY A 92 24.05 -20.72 22.12
N PRO A 93 23.94 -19.72 21.22
CA PRO A 93 22.85 -19.64 20.25
C PRO A 93 22.71 -20.88 19.37
N ASP A 94 21.47 -21.28 19.10
CA ASP A 94 21.13 -22.41 18.24
C ASP A 94 20.24 -21.97 17.06
N LYS A 95 19.87 -22.93 16.21
CA LYS A 95 19.01 -22.68 15.03
C LYS A 95 17.63 -22.07 15.38
N PHE A 96 17.18 -22.20 16.61
CA PHE A 96 15.92 -21.60 17.08
C PHE A 96 16.13 -20.21 17.68
N THR A 97 17.37 -19.82 18.00
CA THR A 97 17.70 -18.47 18.46
C THR A 97 17.68 -17.46 17.32
N TYR A 98 18.39 -17.75 16.22
CA TYR A 98 18.64 -16.80 15.14
C TYR A 98 17.38 -16.21 14.49
N PRO A 99 16.31 -16.98 14.20
CA PRO A 99 15.11 -16.44 13.57
C PRO A 99 14.50 -15.25 14.32
N PHE A 100 14.46 -15.29 15.65
CA PHE A 100 13.88 -14.22 16.46
C PHE A 100 14.77 -12.97 16.53
N VAL A 101 16.09 -13.15 16.57
CA VAL A 101 17.03 -12.02 16.57
C VAL A 101 17.05 -11.34 15.20
N LEU A 102 16.98 -12.11 14.12
CA LEU A 102 16.85 -11.59 12.74
C LEU A 102 15.52 -10.84 12.56
N LYS A 103 14.41 -11.34 13.12
CA LYS A 103 13.13 -10.63 13.17
C LYS A 103 13.25 -9.29 13.89
N ALA A 104 13.96 -9.24 15.02
CA ALA A 104 14.22 -7.97 15.71
C ALA A 104 15.04 -6.99 14.84
N CYS A 105 16.08 -7.47 14.14
CA CYS A 105 16.86 -6.65 13.21
C CYS A 105 16.01 -6.08 12.08
N SER A 106 15.10 -6.89 11.53
CA SER A 106 14.13 -6.48 10.51
C SER A 106 13.23 -5.35 11.00
N LYS A 107 12.60 -5.50 12.18
CA LYS A 107 11.73 -4.46 12.78
C LYS A 107 12.48 -3.16 13.06
N LEU A 108 13.75 -3.24 13.42
CA LEU A 108 14.62 -2.08 13.66
C LEU A 108 15.24 -1.52 12.37
N ARG A 109 15.03 -2.16 11.21
CA ARG A 109 15.71 -1.86 9.93
C ARG A 109 17.24 -1.76 10.09
N ASN A 110 17.82 -2.59 10.95
CA ASN A 110 19.25 -2.58 11.26
C ASN A 110 20.01 -3.61 10.41
N THR A 111 20.25 -3.25 9.14
CA THR A 111 20.94 -4.11 8.18
C THR A 111 22.35 -4.50 8.63
N GLN A 112 23.06 -3.60 9.33
CA GLN A 112 24.43 -3.85 9.77
C GLN A 112 24.49 -4.96 10.83
N MET A 113 23.61 -4.89 11.83
CA MET A 113 23.49 -5.96 12.83
C MET A 113 23.05 -7.28 12.18
N GLY A 114 22.09 -7.21 11.24
CA GLY A 114 21.66 -8.38 10.47
C GLY A 114 22.80 -9.07 9.72
N LYS A 115 23.69 -8.30 9.07
CA LYS A 115 24.89 -8.82 8.39
C LYS A 115 25.88 -9.47 9.36
N GLN A 116 26.08 -8.90 10.55
CA GLN A 116 26.93 -9.51 11.58
C GLN A 116 26.37 -10.84 12.06
N ILE A 117 25.05 -10.91 12.31
CA ILE A 117 24.37 -12.14 12.70
C ILE A 117 24.43 -13.19 11.59
N HIS A 118 24.25 -12.79 10.32
CA HIS A 118 24.44 -13.68 9.17
C HIS A 118 25.87 -14.26 9.13
N GLY A 119 26.89 -13.42 9.37
CA GLY A 119 28.27 -13.88 9.51
C GLY A 119 28.47 -14.89 10.66
N LEU A 120 27.75 -14.73 11.78
CA LEU A 120 27.76 -15.71 12.87
C LEU A 120 27.07 -17.03 12.47
N ILE A 121 25.93 -16.97 11.78
CA ILE A 121 25.22 -18.16 11.25
C ILE A 121 26.14 -18.98 10.35
N LEU A 122 26.88 -18.31 9.45
CA LEU A 122 27.89 -18.93 8.59
C LEU A 122 28.96 -19.65 9.41
N LYS A 123 29.55 -18.96 10.41
CA LYS A 123 30.58 -19.54 11.28
C LYS A 123 30.08 -20.71 12.15
N SER A 124 28.81 -20.67 12.54
CA SER A 124 28.16 -21.74 13.31
C SER A 124 27.75 -22.95 12.47
N GLY A 125 27.94 -22.93 11.14
CA GLY A 125 27.57 -24.03 10.25
C GLY A 125 26.06 -24.19 10.05
N LEU A 126 25.27 -23.15 10.34
CA LEU A 126 23.80 -23.17 10.27
C LEU A 126 23.24 -22.58 8.97
N ILE A 127 24.09 -22.24 8.01
CA ILE A 127 23.67 -21.61 6.74
C ILE A 127 22.87 -22.55 5.82
N SER A 128 22.96 -23.87 6.02
CA SER A 128 22.12 -24.82 5.30
C SER A 128 20.76 -25.05 5.96
N ASP A 129 20.52 -24.49 7.16
CA ASP A 129 19.25 -24.65 7.85
C ASP A 129 18.16 -23.77 7.23
N ARG A 130 17.12 -24.42 6.71
CA ARG A 130 16.01 -23.75 5.99
C ARG A 130 15.27 -22.73 6.86
N TYR A 131 15.09 -22.98 8.17
CA TYR A 131 14.41 -22.03 9.05
C TYR A 131 15.24 -20.77 9.25
N VAL A 132 16.56 -20.91 9.35
CA VAL A 132 17.49 -19.79 9.46
C VAL A 132 17.53 -19.00 8.15
N ASN A 133 17.57 -19.66 7.00
CA ASN A 133 17.54 -19.00 5.69
C ASN A 133 16.24 -18.24 5.44
N ASN A 134 15.08 -18.82 5.77
CA ASN A 134 13.80 -18.11 5.67
C ASN A 134 13.79 -16.84 6.55
N ALA A 135 14.38 -16.90 7.75
CA ALA A 135 14.51 -15.73 8.61
C ALA A 135 15.51 -14.69 8.08
N LEU A 136 16.59 -15.11 7.40
CA LEU A 136 17.53 -14.21 6.73
C LEU A 136 16.87 -13.48 5.55
N ILE A 137 16.09 -14.18 4.74
CA ILE A 137 15.29 -13.59 3.65
C ILE A 137 14.37 -12.51 4.21
N HIS A 138 13.56 -12.84 5.23
CA HIS A 138 12.66 -11.87 5.87
C HIS A 138 13.43 -10.68 6.47
N MET A 139 14.61 -10.93 7.07
CA MET A 139 15.42 -9.86 7.65
C MET A 139 15.94 -8.88 6.59
N TYR A 140 16.57 -9.37 5.53
CA TYR A 140 17.06 -8.53 4.45
C TYR A 140 15.92 -7.80 3.73
N ALA A 141 14.84 -8.51 3.42
CA ALA A 141 13.67 -7.91 2.80
C ALA A 141 13.06 -6.80 3.66
N GLY A 142 12.83 -7.02 4.96
CA GLY A 142 12.30 -5.98 5.86
C GLY A 142 13.25 -4.81 6.10
N CYS A 143 14.55 -4.98 5.86
CA CYS A 143 15.53 -3.91 5.86
C CYS A 143 15.60 -3.13 4.53
N GLY A 144 14.85 -3.53 3.51
CA GLY A 144 14.87 -2.90 2.18
C GLY A 144 15.92 -3.45 1.21
N ASP A 145 16.66 -4.49 1.59
CA ASP A 145 17.73 -5.08 0.78
C ASP A 145 17.24 -6.37 0.09
N SER A 146 16.27 -6.23 -0.83
CA SER A 146 15.70 -7.39 -1.52
C SER A 146 16.74 -8.12 -2.40
N SER A 147 17.84 -7.46 -2.77
CA SER A 147 18.93 -8.07 -3.53
C SER A 147 19.70 -9.08 -2.68
N LEU A 148 20.03 -8.75 -1.42
CA LEU A 148 20.62 -9.73 -0.50
C LEU A 148 19.63 -10.82 -0.10
N ALA A 149 18.35 -10.48 0.06
CA ALA A 149 17.31 -11.49 0.29
C ALA A 149 17.24 -12.51 -0.86
N LEU A 150 17.26 -12.03 -2.10
CA LEU A 150 17.26 -12.89 -3.29
C LEU A 150 18.50 -13.78 -3.35
N LYS A 151 19.69 -13.25 -3.02
CA LYS A 151 20.92 -14.06 -2.97
C LYS A 151 20.80 -15.22 -1.97
N VAL A 152 20.29 -14.95 -0.77
CA VAL A 152 20.07 -16.01 0.23
C VAL A 152 19.10 -17.04 -0.34
N PHE A 153 17.99 -16.60 -0.93
CA PHE A 153 17.00 -17.48 -1.57
C PHE A 153 17.60 -18.34 -2.69
N ASP A 154 18.42 -17.74 -3.56
CA ASP A 154 19.05 -18.40 -4.70
C ASP A 154 20.07 -19.47 -4.25
N GLU A 155 20.80 -19.22 -3.16
CA GLU A 155 21.79 -20.13 -2.58
C GLU A 155 21.17 -21.30 -1.78
N MET A 156 19.86 -21.28 -1.50
CA MET A 156 19.19 -22.39 -0.81
C MET A 156 19.14 -23.65 -1.68
N SER A 157 19.61 -24.78 -1.15
CA SER A 157 19.55 -26.08 -1.81
C SER A 157 18.14 -26.66 -1.89
N GLU A 158 17.30 -26.35 -0.91
CA GLU A 158 15.90 -26.76 -0.83
C GLU A 158 15.05 -25.56 -0.43
N ARG A 159 13.97 -25.30 -1.18
CA ARG A 159 13.04 -24.21 -0.93
C ARG A 159 11.66 -24.80 -0.67
N ASP A 160 11.03 -24.37 0.41
CA ASP A 160 9.65 -24.74 0.72
C ASP A 160 8.71 -23.55 0.49
N VAL A 161 7.40 -23.78 0.68
CA VAL A 161 6.37 -22.74 0.55
C VAL A 161 6.69 -21.48 1.38
N VAL A 162 7.38 -21.62 2.51
CA VAL A 162 7.74 -20.50 3.39
C VAL A 162 8.90 -19.69 2.78
N SER A 163 9.89 -20.35 2.16
CA SER A 163 10.97 -19.68 1.43
C SER A 163 10.42 -18.80 0.30
N TRP A 164 9.53 -19.37 -0.53
CA TRP A 164 8.89 -18.65 -1.64
C TRP A 164 8.02 -17.51 -1.14
N THR A 165 7.17 -17.75 -0.15
CA THR A 165 6.29 -16.72 0.44
C THR A 165 7.09 -15.56 1.01
N SER A 166 8.16 -15.84 1.77
CA SER A 166 8.99 -14.80 2.39
C SER A 166 9.63 -13.89 1.35
N MET A 167 10.04 -14.44 0.20
CA MET A 167 10.66 -13.69 -0.86
C MET A 167 9.63 -12.89 -1.68
N ILE A 168 8.47 -13.48 -1.98
CA ILE A 168 7.34 -12.80 -2.65
C ILE A 168 6.86 -11.62 -1.80
N ASP A 169 6.56 -11.85 -0.51
CA ASP A 169 6.18 -10.81 0.45
C ASP A 169 7.21 -9.70 0.49
N GLY A 170 8.49 -10.10 0.57
CA GLY A 170 9.62 -9.19 0.58
C GLY A 170 9.71 -8.29 -0.65
N PHE A 171 9.37 -8.80 -1.84
CA PHE A 171 9.31 -7.96 -3.04
C PHE A 171 8.13 -6.99 -3.00
N VAL A 172 6.94 -7.45 -2.59
CA VAL A 172 5.77 -6.57 -2.51
C VAL A 172 5.98 -5.45 -1.50
N ASP A 173 6.50 -5.75 -0.31
CA ASP A 173 6.78 -4.77 0.74
C ASP A 173 7.87 -3.76 0.36
N ASN A 174 8.75 -4.14 -0.58
CA ASN A 174 9.78 -3.27 -1.15
C ASN A 174 9.33 -2.58 -2.46
N ASN A 175 8.03 -2.53 -2.73
CA ASN A 175 7.45 -1.87 -3.90
C ASN A 175 8.00 -2.41 -5.24
N ARG A 176 8.24 -3.74 -5.29
CA ARG A 176 8.72 -4.50 -6.46
C ARG A 176 7.68 -5.56 -6.89
N PRO A 177 6.42 -5.18 -7.16
CA PRO A 177 5.34 -6.15 -7.36
C PRO A 177 5.48 -6.96 -8.66
N ILE A 178 6.17 -6.45 -9.69
CA ILE A 178 6.39 -7.18 -10.95
C ILE A 178 7.32 -8.38 -10.70
N GLU A 179 8.38 -8.19 -9.92
CA GLU A 179 9.27 -9.28 -9.52
C GLU A 179 8.59 -10.30 -8.60
N ALA A 180 7.70 -9.84 -7.72
CA ALA A 180 6.88 -10.73 -6.89
C ALA A 180 6.00 -11.66 -7.74
N ILE A 181 5.35 -11.12 -8.77
CA ILE A 181 4.55 -11.88 -9.73
C ILE A 181 5.39 -12.91 -10.48
N LYS A 182 6.55 -12.50 -11.02
CA LYS A 182 7.45 -13.42 -11.74
C LYS A 182 7.93 -14.56 -10.84
N LEU A 183 8.23 -14.26 -9.58
CA LEU A 183 8.64 -15.27 -8.62
C LEU A 183 7.51 -16.23 -8.26
N PHE A 184 6.26 -15.76 -8.22
CA PHE A 184 5.09 -16.62 -8.06
C PHE A 184 4.88 -17.55 -9.27
N GLU A 185 5.02 -17.06 -10.50
CA GLU A 185 4.92 -17.93 -11.67
C GLU A 185 6.01 -19.01 -11.65
N LEU A 186 7.24 -18.65 -11.28
CA LEU A 186 8.33 -19.62 -11.09
C LEU A 186 8.04 -20.63 -9.97
N MET A 187 7.41 -20.20 -8.87
CA MET A 187 6.98 -21.10 -7.79
C MET A 187 5.99 -22.16 -8.29
N MET A 188 5.01 -21.73 -9.09
CA MET A 188 4.01 -22.62 -9.71
C MET A 188 4.66 -23.56 -10.72
N GLU A 189 5.56 -23.07 -11.58
CA GLU A 189 6.33 -23.89 -12.53
C GLU A 189 7.22 -24.92 -11.83
N SER A 190 7.71 -24.59 -10.63
CA SER A 190 8.49 -25.51 -9.78
C SER A 190 7.63 -26.55 -9.05
N GLY A 191 6.31 -26.57 -9.27
CA GLY A 191 5.38 -27.51 -8.65
C GLY A 191 5.16 -27.28 -7.16
N VAL A 192 5.44 -26.07 -6.64
CA VAL A 192 5.23 -25.74 -5.23
C VAL A 192 3.89 -25.03 -5.07
N ASP A 193 2.93 -25.70 -4.43
CA ASP A 193 1.61 -25.13 -4.18
C ASP A 193 1.69 -23.90 -3.22
N PRO A 194 1.09 -22.75 -3.57
CA PRO A 194 1.03 -21.57 -2.72
C PRO A 194 0.11 -21.78 -1.53
N ASN A 195 0.46 -21.17 -0.39
CA ASN A 195 -0.42 -21.10 0.78
C ASN A 195 -1.21 -19.79 0.79
N GLU A 196 -2.11 -19.62 1.77
CA GLU A 196 -2.94 -18.41 1.91
C GLU A 196 -2.13 -17.12 1.96
N ALA A 197 -1.00 -17.10 2.67
CA ALA A 197 -0.14 -15.92 2.76
C ALA A 197 0.48 -15.59 1.40
N THR A 198 0.96 -16.61 0.67
CA THR A 198 1.42 -16.44 -0.71
C THR A 198 0.34 -15.84 -1.60
N LEU A 199 -0.88 -16.40 -1.55
CA LEU A 199 -2.00 -15.97 -2.39
C LEU A 199 -2.37 -14.51 -2.11
N VAL A 200 -2.47 -14.11 -0.84
CA VAL A 200 -2.78 -12.72 -0.45
C VAL A 200 -1.71 -11.76 -0.97
N SER A 201 -0.43 -12.11 -0.86
CA SER A 201 0.66 -11.24 -1.32
C SER A 201 0.73 -11.11 -2.84
N VAL A 202 0.51 -12.20 -3.57
CA VAL A 202 0.47 -12.16 -5.04
C VAL A 202 -0.76 -11.39 -5.52
N LEU A 203 -1.92 -11.56 -4.88
CA LEU A 203 -3.12 -10.78 -5.20
C LEU A 203 -2.88 -9.28 -4.96
N ARG A 204 -2.20 -8.90 -3.87
CA ARG A 204 -1.77 -7.51 -3.62
C ARG A 204 -0.86 -7.00 -4.74
N ALA A 205 0.12 -7.79 -5.17
CA ALA A 205 1.01 -7.43 -6.29
C ALA A 205 0.23 -7.23 -7.60
N CYS A 206 -0.74 -8.11 -7.88
CA CYS A 206 -1.62 -8.00 -9.04
C CYS A 206 -2.49 -6.74 -8.95
N ALA A 207 -3.03 -6.45 -7.78
CA ALA A 207 -3.80 -5.25 -7.52
C ALA A 207 -2.96 -3.97 -7.75
N ASP A 208 -1.72 -3.93 -7.29
CA ASP A 208 -0.85 -2.76 -7.44
C ASP A 208 -0.39 -2.53 -8.89
N THR A 209 -0.21 -3.60 -9.65
CA THR A 209 0.25 -3.55 -11.05
C THR A 209 -0.88 -3.50 -12.08
N GLY A 210 -2.09 -3.92 -11.71
CA GLY A 210 -3.18 -4.15 -12.65
C GLY A 210 -3.06 -5.47 -13.42
N ALA A 211 -2.32 -6.46 -12.90
CA ALA A 211 -2.11 -7.77 -13.53
C ALA A 211 -3.34 -8.68 -13.36
N LEU A 212 -4.38 -8.39 -14.10
CA LEU A 212 -5.68 -9.07 -14.05
C LEU A 212 -5.58 -10.54 -14.47
N SER A 213 -4.82 -10.87 -15.50
CA SER A 213 -4.75 -12.25 -16.01
C SER A 213 -4.12 -13.18 -14.98
N ILE A 214 -3.04 -12.74 -14.32
CA ILE A 214 -2.41 -13.47 -13.21
C ILE A 214 -3.36 -13.54 -12.02
N GLY A 215 -4.03 -12.43 -11.67
CA GLY A 215 -5.06 -12.43 -10.63
C GLY A 215 -6.18 -13.46 -10.89
N LYS A 216 -6.60 -13.63 -12.15
CA LYS A 216 -7.57 -14.66 -12.57
C LYS A 216 -7.00 -16.09 -12.48
N LYS A 217 -5.71 -16.30 -12.79
CA LYS A 217 -5.04 -17.59 -12.56
C LYS A 217 -5.05 -17.95 -11.06
N VAL A 218 -4.70 -16.98 -10.21
CA VAL A 218 -4.73 -17.15 -8.74
C VAL A 218 -6.15 -17.44 -8.24
N HIS A 219 -7.16 -16.72 -8.73
CA HIS A 219 -8.55 -16.97 -8.37
C HIS A 219 -9.01 -18.38 -8.79
N SER A 220 -8.62 -18.83 -9.98
CA SER A 220 -8.95 -20.18 -10.46
C SER A 220 -8.34 -21.26 -9.56
N PHE A 221 -7.07 -21.09 -9.14
CA PHE A 221 -6.42 -21.97 -8.18
C PHE A 221 -7.15 -21.98 -6.81
N VAL A 222 -7.57 -20.81 -6.33
CA VAL A 222 -8.35 -20.67 -5.08
C VAL A 222 -9.66 -21.45 -5.16
N LYS A 223 -10.36 -21.41 -6.30
CA LYS A 223 -11.60 -22.17 -6.51
C LYS A 223 -11.35 -23.68 -6.58
N GLU A 224 -10.29 -24.11 -7.27
CA GLU A 224 -9.92 -25.53 -7.38
C GLU A 224 -9.61 -26.16 -6.02
N LYS A 225 -8.95 -25.41 -5.13
CA LYS A 225 -8.55 -25.86 -3.79
C LYS A 225 -9.59 -25.57 -2.69
N ASP A 226 -10.78 -25.07 -3.05
CA ASP A 226 -11.84 -24.65 -2.12
C ASP A 226 -11.35 -23.68 -1.02
N LEU A 227 -10.44 -22.77 -1.38
CA LEU A 227 -9.87 -21.77 -0.48
C LEU A 227 -10.70 -20.47 -0.44
N SER A 228 -11.71 -20.33 -1.33
CA SER A 228 -12.60 -19.16 -1.43
C SER A 228 -13.43 -18.91 -0.18
N MET A 229 -13.57 -19.92 0.69
CA MET A 229 -14.33 -19.84 1.94
C MET A 229 -13.62 -19.07 3.06
N LYS A 230 -12.36 -18.66 2.86
CA LYS A 230 -11.55 -17.96 3.87
C LYS A 230 -11.61 -16.45 3.65
N ALA A 231 -12.10 -15.72 4.67
CA ALA A 231 -12.34 -14.27 4.61
C ALA A 231 -11.13 -13.44 4.11
N ASN A 232 -9.91 -13.82 4.49
CA ASN A 232 -8.68 -13.10 4.10
C ASN A 232 -8.40 -13.19 2.59
N VAL A 233 -8.58 -14.38 2.00
CA VAL A 233 -8.34 -14.62 0.56
C VAL A 233 -9.48 -13.98 -0.26
N GLY A 234 -10.73 -14.12 0.19
CA GLY A 234 -11.88 -13.46 -0.44
C GLY A 234 -11.72 -11.94 -0.48
N THR A 235 -11.31 -11.33 0.63
CA THR A 235 -11.02 -9.88 0.71
C THR A 235 -9.90 -9.47 -0.25
N ALA A 236 -8.82 -10.24 -0.34
CA ALA A 236 -7.72 -9.97 -1.26
C ALA A 236 -8.14 -10.10 -2.74
N LEU A 237 -9.02 -11.06 -3.07
CA LEU A 237 -9.58 -11.22 -4.41
C LEU A 237 -10.49 -10.03 -4.78
N ILE A 238 -11.36 -9.59 -3.86
CA ILE A 238 -12.21 -8.40 -4.06
C ILE A 238 -11.32 -7.19 -4.34
N ASP A 239 -10.32 -6.92 -3.49
CA ASP A 239 -9.39 -5.79 -3.67
C ASP A 239 -8.66 -5.89 -5.02
N MET A 240 -8.17 -7.09 -5.38
CA MET A 240 -7.49 -7.31 -6.67
C MET A 240 -8.39 -7.00 -7.86
N TYR A 241 -9.62 -7.53 -7.92
CA TYR A 241 -10.53 -7.28 -9.02
C TYR A 241 -10.97 -5.82 -9.11
N VAL A 242 -11.29 -5.21 -7.95
CA VAL A 242 -11.55 -3.77 -7.85
C VAL A 242 -10.37 -3.00 -8.45
N LYS A 243 -9.15 -3.31 -8.02
CA LYS A 243 -7.92 -2.61 -8.42
C LYS A 243 -7.42 -2.92 -9.84
N CYS A 244 -7.94 -3.97 -10.47
CA CYS A 244 -7.73 -4.27 -11.89
C CYS A 244 -8.84 -3.73 -12.79
N GLY A 245 -9.78 -2.93 -12.26
CA GLY A 245 -10.84 -2.31 -13.04
C GLY A 245 -12.01 -3.24 -13.38
N CYS A 246 -12.14 -4.39 -12.71
CA CYS A 246 -13.18 -5.40 -12.93
C CYS A 246 -14.17 -5.46 -11.76
N ILE A 247 -14.98 -4.40 -11.60
CA ILE A 247 -15.88 -4.26 -10.45
C ILE A 247 -16.95 -5.36 -10.38
N ASP A 248 -17.42 -5.88 -11.51
CA ASP A 248 -18.42 -6.95 -11.54
C ASP A 248 -17.86 -8.30 -11.11
N ASP A 249 -16.60 -8.60 -11.43
CA ASP A 249 -15.90 -9.77 -10.88
C ASP A 249 -15.74 -9.63 -9.36
N ALA A 250 -15.41 -8.43 -8.88
CA ALA A 250 -15.30 -8.17 -7.45
C ALA A 250 -16.63 -8.39 -6.71
N ARG A 251 -17.76 -7.95 -7.29
CA ARG A 251 -19.10 -8.23 -6.77
C ARG A 251 -19.39 -9.73 -6.68
N ARG A 252 -19.09 -10.48 -7.74
CA ARG A 252 -19.27 -11.94 -7.72
C ARG A 252 -18.49 -12.60 -6.58
N VAL A 253 -17.22 -12.24 -6.41
CA VAL A 253 -16.40 -12.77 -5.31
C VAL A 253 -16.97 -12.35 -3.96
N PHE A 254 -17.39 -11.09 -3.84
CA PHE A 254 -18.02 -10.59 -2.63
C PHE A 254 -19.25 -11.42 -2.27
N ASP A 255 -20.16 -11.64 -3.22
CA ASP A 255 -21.38 -12.42 -3.01
C ASP A 255 -21.06 -13.87 -2.62
N GLU A 256 -20.10 -14.51 -3.29
CA GLU A 256 -19.62 -15.87 -3.01
C GLU A 256 -18.94 -16.02 -1.63
N THR A 257 -18.39 -14.93 -1.05
CA THR A 257 -17.68 -14.98 0.24
C THR A 257 -18.65 -15.21 1.40
N MET A 258 -18.48 -16.33 2.12
CA MET A 258 -19.20 -16.58 3.39
C MET A 258 -18.64 -15.71 4.52
N ASP A 259 -19.50 -15.34 5.48
CA ASP A 259 -19.13 -14.59 6.69
C ASP A 259 -18.27 -13.34 6.41
N LYS A 260 -18.80 -12.44 5.58
CA LYS A 260 -18.17 -11.16 5.20
C LYS A 260 -17.81 -10.33 6.44
N ASP A 261 -16.52 -10.24 6.73
CA ASP A 261 -16.01 -9.39 7.79
C ASP A 261 -15.96 -7.91 7.38
N VAL A 262 -15.58 -7.04 8.33
CA VAL A 262 -15.45 -5.60 8.09
C VAL A 262 -14.53 -5.26 6.91
N TYR A 263 -13.52 -6.09 6.64
CA TYR A 263 -12.54 -5.84 5.57
C TYR A 263 -13.14 -6.14 4.19
N ALA A 264 -13.89 -7.23 4.03
CA ALA A 264 -14.60 -7.55 2.79
C ALA A 264 -15.62 -6.45 2.43
N TRP A 265 -16.43 -6.00 3.40
CA TRP A 265 -17.37 -4.88 3.19
C TRP A 265 -16.63 -3.59 2.81
N THR A 266 -15.55 -3.27 3.52
CA THR A 266 -14.75 -2.07 3.24
C THR A 266 -14.14 -2.11 1.84
N ALA A 267 -13.61 -3.26 1.41
CA ALA A 267 -13.03 -3.43 0.08
C ALA A 267 -14.07 -3.19 -1.02
N MET A 268 -15.28 -3.75 -0.87
CA MET A 268 -16.36 -3.55 -1.84
C MET A 268 -16.87 -2.10 -1.87
N ILE A 269 -17.14 -1.49 -0.70
CA ILE A 269 -17.60 -0.09 -0.60
C ILE A 269 -16.56 0.87 -1.19
N SER A 270 -15.28 0.67 -0.86
CA SER A 270 -14.16 1.46 -1.40
C SER A 270 -14.03 1.28 -2.90
N GLY A 271 -14.20 0.06 -3.40
CA GLY A 271 -14.18 -0.25 -4.83
C GLY A 271 -15.27 0.48 -5.59
N LEU A 272 -16.52 0.34 -5.16
CA LEU A 272 -17.68 1.04 -5.75
C LEU A 272 -17.47 2.55 -5.76
N ALA A 273 -17.03 3.12 -4.63
CA ALA A 273 -16.71 4.55 -4.53
C ALA A 273 -15.67 4.97 -5.56
N SER A 274 -14.55 4.25 -5.67
CA SER A 274 -13.45 4.57 -6.60
C SER A 274 -13.86 4.41 -8.07
N HIS A 275 -14.83 3.55 -8.38
CA HIS A 275 -15.40 3.38 -9.71
C HIS A 275 -16.48 4.41 -10.08
N GLY A 276 -16.82 5.32 -9.16
CA GLY A 276 -17.86 6.33 -9.36
C GLY A 276 -19.29 5.84 -9.07
N LEU A 277 -19.43 4.62 -8.55
CA LEU A 277 -20.71 3.98 -8.22
C LEU A 277 -21.11 4.35 -6.77
N SER A 278 -21.18 5.65 -6.51
CA SER A 278 -21.34 6.18 -5.15
C SER A 278 -22.67 5.82 -4.49
N GLU A 279 -23.75 5.66 -5.26
CA GLU A 279 -25.05 5.21 -4.72
C GLU A 279 -24.97 3.77 -4.23
N GLU A 280 -24.44 2.88 -5.06
CA GLU A 280 -24.24 1.47 -4.68
C GLU A 280 -23.28 1.32 -3.49
N ALA A 281 -22.24 2.15 -3.40
CA ALA A 281 -21.35 2.18 -2.25
C ALA A 281 -22.11 2.51 -0.95
N MET A 282 -23.09 3.42 -1.01
CA MET A 282 -23.96 3.74 0.11
C MET A 282 -24.91 2.60 0.45
N GLU A 283 -25.49 1.94 -0.56
CA GLU A 283 -26.35 0.77 -0.37
C GLU A 283 -25.60 -0.36 0.35
N HIS A 284 -24.36 -0.64 -0.06
CA HIS A 284 -23.52 -1.65 0.59
C HIS A 284 -23.16 -1.25 2.04
N PHE A 285 -22.97 0.04 2.31
CA PHE A 285 -22.77 0.52 3.68
C PHE A 285 -24.03 0.36 4.55
N GLU A 286 -25.22 0.58 4.00
CA GLU A 286 -26.47 0.30 4.69
C GLU A 286 -26.67 -1.20 4.94
N LEU A 287 -26.37 -2.04 3.94
CA LEU A 287 -26.45 -3.49 4.04
C LEU A 287 -25.47 -4.03 5.11
N MET A 288 -24.23 -3.56 5.13
CA MET A 288 -23.23 -3.87 6.16
C MET A 288 -23.78 -3.63 7.58
N LYS A 289 -24.45 -2.49 7.79
CA LYS A 289 -25.07 -2.16 9.08
C LYS A 289 -26.24 -3.09 9.40
N SER A 290 -27.07 -3.44 8.41
CA SER A 290 -28.18 -4.38 8.59
C SER A 290 -27.70 -5.79 8.96
N CYS A 291 -26.52 -6.19 8.47
CA CYS A 291 -25.84 -7.43 8.85
C CYS A 291 -25.13 -7.33 10.22
N ASN A 292 -25.34 -6.25 10.99
CA ASN A 292 -24.70 -6.00 12.28
C ASN A 292 -23.16 -5.94 12.26
N VAL A 293 -22.56 -5.74 11.09
CA VAL A 293 -21.12 -5.53 10.95
C VAL A 293 -20.82 -4.05 11.21
N LYS A 294 -19.99 -3.77 12.23
CA LYS A 294 -19.66 -2.41 12.62
C LYS A 294 -18.59 -1.83 11.67
N PRO A 295 -18.79 -0.61 11.15
CA PRO A 295 -17.77 0.03 10.33
C PRO A 295 -16.55 0.38 11.16
N ASP A 296 -15.39 0.27 10.52
CA ASP A 296 -14.10 0.73 11.04
C ASP A 296 -13.72 2.09 10.43
N GLU A 297 -12.52 2.56 10.76
CA GLU A 297 -12.00 3.81 10.22
C GLU A 297 -11.90 3.81 8.68
N ARG A 298 -11.48 2.68 8.09
CA ARG A 298 -11.33 2.55 6.64
C ARG A 298 -12.68 2.54 5.93
N THR A 299 -13.68 1.88 6.51
CA THR A 299 -15.07 1.91 6.02
C THR A 299 -15.57 3.34 5.93
N MET A 300 -15.35 4.14 6.98
CA MET A 300 -15.81 5.54 7.01
C MET A 300 -15.09 6.40 5.97
N THR A 301 -13.79 6.16 5.74
CA THR A 301 -13.05 6.79 4.64
C THR A 301 -13.64 6.44 3.27
N ALA A 302 -14.02 5.18 3.04
CA ALA A 302 -14.65 4.74 1.80
C ALA A 302 -16.00 5.41 1.56
N VAL A 303 -16.85 5.49 2.60
CA VAL A 303 -18.15 6.19 2.56
C VAL A 303 -17.99 7.68 2.26
N LEU A 304 -17.02 8.35 2.90
CA LEU A 304 -16.74 9.76 2.63
C LEU A 304 -16.16 9.97 1.23
N SER A 305 -15.37 9.02 0.72
CA SER A 305 -14.88 9.03 -0.66
C SER A 305 -16.02 8.88 -1.67
N ALA A 306 -17.02 8.05 -1.39
CA ALA A 306 -18.24 7.96 -2.21
C ALA A 306 -19.00 9.30 -2.23
N CYS A 307 -19.19 9.93 -1.06
CA CYS A 307 -19.81 11.25 -0.94
C CYS A 307 -19.04 12.31 -1.74
N ARG A 308 -17.71 12.30 -1.63
CA ARG A 308 -16.81 13.20 -2.36
C ARG A 308 -16.93 13.04 -3.88
N ASN A 309 -16.91 11.80 -4.37
CA ASN A 309 -17.00 11.51 -5.80
C ASN A 309 -18.39 11.87 -6.39
N ALA A 310 -19.45 11.79 -5.59
CA ALA A 310 -20.80 12.22 -5.97
C ALA A 310 -21.08 13.73 -5.75
N GLY A 311 -20.24 14.43 -4.98
CA GLY A 311 -20.45 15.82 -4.57
C GLY A 311 -21.49 15.99 -3.44
N TRP A 312 -21.76 14.96 -2.64
CA TRP A 312 -22.77 15.01 -1.57
C TRP A 312 -22.24 15.59 -0.26
N ILE A 313 -22.14 16.92 -0.19
CA ILE A 313 -21.66 17.64 0.99
C ILE A 313 -22.47 17.31 2.25
N GLY A 314 -23.80 17.33 2.15
CA GLY A 314 -24.69 17.05 3.28
C GLY A 314 -24.52 15.64 3.85
N LYS A 315 -24.45 14.62 2.98
CA LYS A 315 -24.19 13.23 3.40
C LYS A 315 -22.79 13.07 3.99
N GLY A 316 -21.77 13.70 3.40
CA GLY A 316 -20.41 13.71 3.95
C GLY A 316 -20.36 14.25 5.38
N LEU A 317 -20.97 15.42 5.62
CA LEU A 317 -21.05 16.04 6.95
C LEU A 317 -21.89 15.21 7.94
N TYR A 318 -22.90 14.48 7.48
CA TYR A 318 -23.64 13.54 8.30
C TYR A 318 -22.74 12.37 8.74
N HIS A 319 -22.03 11.74 7.80
CA HIS A 319 -21.24 10.55 8.08
C HIS A 319 -20.04 10.84 8.98
N ILE A 320 -19.36 11.98 8.81
CA ILE A 320 -18.25 12.36 9.69
C ILE A 320 -18.71 12.55 11.15
N ARG A 321 -19.94 13.07 11.37
CA ARG A 321 -20.54 13.17 12.71
C ARG A 321 -20.96 11.79 13.23
N SER A 322 -21.46 10.92 12.36
CA SER A 322 -21.91 9.57 12.71
C SER A 322 -20.79 8.68 13.25
N MET A 323 -19.52 8.95 12.92
CA MET A 323 -18.35 8.20 13.43
C MET A 323 -18.33 8.06 14.96
N LYS A 324 -18.79 9.09 15.68
CA LYS A 324 -18.89 9.05 17.15
C LYS A 324 -19.80 7.93 17.66
N LYS A 325 -20.87 7.59 16.91
CA LYS A 325 -21.79 6.49 17.26
C LYS A 325 -21.09 5.14 17.25
N TYR A 326 -20.05 5.00 16.43
CA TYR A 326 -19.22 3.80 16.31
C TYR A 326 -17.97 3.84 17.20
N LYS A 327 -17.84 4.84 18.08
CA LYS A 327 -16.64 5.10 18.90
C LYS A 327 -15.37 5.35 18.07
N LEU A 328 -15.54 5.79 16.82
CA LEU A 328 -14.44 6.18 15.94
C LEU A 328 -14.17 7.67 16.07
N ARG A 329 -12.90 8.06 15.97
CA ARG A 329 -12.48 9.46 15.91
C ARG A 329 -12.13 9.82 14.46
N PRO A 330 -12.72 10.88 13.89
CA PRO A 330 -12.35 11.30 12.54
C PRO A 330 -10.87 11.70 12.50
N THR A 331 -10.14 11.15 11.53
CA THR A 331 -8.74 11.48 11.25
C THR A 331 -8.61 12.52 10.15
N ILE A 332 -7.40 13.03 9.92
CA ILE A 332 -7.12 14.06 8.91
C ILE A 332 -7.61 13.66 7.51
N GLN A 333 -7.55 12.36 7.17
CA GLN A 333 -8.01 11.81 5.90
C GLN A 333 -9.54 11.95 5.72
N HIS A 334 -10.32 11.80 6.79
CA HIS A 334 -11.78 11.99 6.75
C HIS A 334 -12.13 13.45 6.48
N TYR A 335 -11.47 14.37 7.17
CA TYR A 335 -11.64 15.81 6.93
C TYR A 335 -11.19 16.20 5.52
N GLY A 336 -10.12 15.56 5.00
CA GLY A 336 -9.67 15.75 3.62
C GLY A 336 -10.73 15.41 2.59
N CYS A 337 -11.51 14.35 2.80
CA CYS A 337 -12.63 14.02 1.92
C CYS A 337 -13.70 15.13 1.92
N ILE A 338 -14.01 15.71 3.08
CA ILE A 338 -14.99 16.80 3.19
C ILE A 338 -14.48 18.07 2.50
N VAL A 339 -13.24 18.47 2.78
CA VAL A 339 -12.61 19.64 2.14
C VAL A 339 -12.57 19.46 0.62
N ASP A 340 -12.17 18.29 0.12
CA ASP A 340 -12.16 18.02 -1.33
C ASP A 340 -13.57 18.08 -1.93
N THR A 341 -14.61 17.67 -1.18
CA THR A 341 -16.00 17.79 -1.63
C THR A 341 -16.43 19.26 -1.78
N PHE A 342 -16.12 20.12 -0.81
CA PHE A 342 -16.39 21.56 -0.91
C PHE A 342 -15.62 22.21 -2.06
N VAL A 343 -14.32 21.88 -2.17
CA VAL A 343 -13.45 22.41 -3.23
C VAL A 343 -13.98 22.04 -4.61
N ARG A 344 -14.37 20.79 -4.85
CA ARG A 344 -14.94 20.37 -6.14
C ARG A 344 -16.28 21.04 -6.45
N ALA A 345 -17.05 21.42 -5.42
CA ALA A 345 -18.29 22.17 -5.56
C ALA A 345 -18.08 23.69 -5.76
N GLY A 346 -16.84 24.19 -5.74
CA GLY A 346 -16.53 25.62 -5.83
C GLY A 346 -16.79 26.39 -4.52
N GLN A 347 -17.14 25.71 -3.44
CA GLN A 347 -17.44 26.28 -2.12
C GLN A 347 -16.17 26.51 -1.32
N LEU A 348 -15.30 27.40 -1.82
CA LEU A 348 -13.97 27.60 -1.27
C LEU A 348 -13.97 28.36 0.07
N ASP A 349 -14.94 29.23 0.30
CA ASP A 349 -15.10 29.93 1.59
C ASP A 349 -15.51 28.95 2.70
N GLU A 350 -16.46 28.06 2.41
CA GLU A 350 -16.88 27.00 3.32
C GLU A 350 -15.74 26.02 3.58
N ALA A 351 -14.95 25.67 2.55
CA ALA A 351 -13.77 24.83 2.73
C ALA A 351 -12.73 25.47 3.67
N GLU A 352 -12.42 26.75 3.47
CA GLU A 352 -11.48 27.48 4.34
C GLU A 352 -12.03 27.62 5.78
N GLN A 353 -13.31 27.95 5.92
CA GLN A 353 -13.96 28.05 7.23
C GLN A 353 -13.98 26.70 7.95
N PHE A 354 -14.21 25.60 7.23
CA PHE A 354 -14.22 24.26 7.77
C PHE A 354 -12.85 23.90 8.36
N ILE A 355 -11.78 24.15 7.60
CA ILE A 355 -10.38 23.94 8.04
C ILE A 355 -10.05 24.79 9.27
N ARG A 356 -10.41 26.08 9.27
CA ARG A 356 -9.99 27.00 10.33
C ARG A 356 -10.80 26.91 11.61
N LYS A 357 -12.09 26.53 11.53
CA LYS A 357 -13.04 26.71 12.65
C LYS A 357 -13.83 25.46 13.04
N MET A 358 -13.98 24.47 12.15
CA MET A 358 -14.91 23.35 12.40
C MET A 358 -14.22 22.04 12.73
N MET A 359 -12.97 21.85 12.33
CA MET A 359 -12.20 20.68 12.71
C MET A 359 -11.62 20.80 14.13
N PRO A 360 -11.68 19.73 14.94
CA PRO A 360 -11.11 19.70 16.29
C PRO A 360 -9.64 19.27 16.32
N ILE A 361 -8.99 19.18 15.16
CA ILE A 361 -7.59 18.76 15.00
C ILE A 361 -6.86 19.81 14.17
N ASP A 362 -5.55 19.94 14.37
CA ASP A 362 -4.75 20.85 13.58
C ASP A 362 -4.67 20.37 12.11
N PRO A 363 -4.85 21.28 11.14
CA PRO A 363 -4.75 20.93 9.74
C PRO A 363 -3.31 20.62 9.35
N ASP A 364 -3.14 19.56 8.55
CA ASP A 364 -1.86 19.24 7.96
C ASP A 364 -1.64 19.97 6.62
N VAL A 365 -0.43 19.83 6.08
CA VAL A 365 -0.07 20.42 4.79
C VAL A 365 -0.96 19.89 3.64
N VAL A 366 -1.47 18.65 3.75
CA VAL A 366 -2.26 18.01 2.69
C VAL A 366 -3.63 18.68 2.52
N LEU A 367 -4.28 19.09 3.63
CA LEU A 367 -5.53 19.84 3.57
C LEU A 367 -5.38 21.20 2.92
N TRP A 368 -4.37 21.97 3.33
CA TRP A 368 -4.08 23.27 2.73
C TRP A 368 -3.75 23.13 1.25
N ARG A 369 -3.03 22.08 0.87
CA ARG A 369 -2.75 21.74 -0.54
C ARG A 369 -4.02 21.45 -1.33
N THR A 370 -5.01 20.77 -0.73
CA THR A 370 -6.30 20.49 -1.37
C THR A 370 -7.06 21.79 -1.63
N LEU A 371 -7.08 22.71 -0.66
CA LEU A 371 -7.71 24.03 -0.82
C LEU A 371 -6.99 24.91 -1.86
N LEU A 372 -5.64 24.95 -1.83
CA LEU A 372 -4.84 25.67 -2.83
C LEU A 372 -5.06 25.14 -4.25
N TRP A 373 -5.16 23.82 -4.41
CA TRP A 373 -5.54 23.22 -5.68
C TRP A 373 -6.94 23.70 -6.12
N GLY A 374 -7.90 23.75 -5.20
CA GLY A 374 -9.22 24.34 -5.44
C GLY A 374 -9.19 25.78 -5.92
N CYS A 375 -8.39 26.63 -5.27
CA CYS A 375 -8.17 28.01 -5.69
C CYS A 375 -7.62 28.08 -7.13
N LYS A 376 -6.67 27.21 -7.51
CA LYS A 376 -6.17 27.14 -8.89
C LYS A 376 -7.30 26.80 -9.86
N VAL A 377 -8.07 25.75 -9.57
CA VAL A 377 -9.14 25.24 -10.45
C VAL A 377 -10.24 26.27 -10.67
N HIS A 378 -10.63 27.01 -9.63
CA HIS A 378 -11.71 28.00 -9.70
C HIS A 378 -11.22 29.45 -9.92
N GLY A 379 -9.91 29.64 -10.18
CA GLY A 379 -9.34 30.96 -10.47
C GLY A 379 -9.25 31.93 -9.29
N ASP A 380 -9.33 31.46 -8.05
CA ASP A 380 -9.22 32.30 -6.84
C ASP A 380 -7.76 32.58 -6.44
N VAL A 381 -7.13 33.45 -7.23
CA VAL A 381 -5.72 33.81 -7.09
C VAL A 381 -5.43 34.50 -5.74
N GLU A 382 -6.35 35.31 -5.24
CA GLU A 382 -6.13 36.10 -4.02
C GLU A 382 -6.19 35.23 -2.75
N ARG A 383 -7.16 34.30 -2.64
CA ARG A 383 -7.13 33.29 -1.56
C ARG A 383 -5.86 32.46 -1.67
N SER A 384 -5.47 32.05 -2.88
CA SER A 384 -4.25 31.28 -3.08
C SER A 384 -3.03 31.99 -2.52
N LYS A 385 -2.78 33.26 -2.88
CA LYS A 385 -1.65 34.06 -2.36
C LYS A 385 -1.66 34.20 -0.84
N ARG A 386 -2.84 34.41 -0.23
CA ARG A 386 -2.99 34.50 1.23
C ARG A 386 -2.61 33.18 1.90
N LEU A 387 -3.15 32.06 1.43
CA LEU A 387 -2.88 30.74 1.97
C LEU A 387 -1.42 30.33 1.83
N LEU A 388 -0.75 30.71 0.74
CA LEU A 388 0.70 30.44 0.57
C LEU A 388 1.52 31.05 1.72
N LYS A 389 1.25 32.31 2.07
CA LYS A 389 1.94 32.98 3.18
C LYS A 389 1.69 32.29 4.51
N ASP A 390 0.45 31.89 4.77
CA ASP A 390 0.07 31.16 5.99
C ASP A 390 0.78 29.79 6.08
N VAL A 391 0.86 29.06 4.97
CA VAL A 391 1.52 27.74 4.91
C VAL A 391 3.04 27.84 5.05
N GLU A 392 3.68 28.87 4.48
CA GLU A 392 5.11 29.16 4.69
C GLU A 392 5.42 29.46 6.16
N LEU A 393 4.54 30.21 6.84
CA LEU A 393 4.65 30.53 8.27
C LEU A 393 4.47 29.31 9.18
N LEU A 394 3.72 28.28 8.72
CA LEU A 394 3.50 27.01 9.44
C LEU A 394 4.70 26.05 9.40
N LYS A 395 5.87 26.51 8.92
CA LYS A 395 7.16 25.79 8.83
C LYS A 395 7.13 24.54 7.94
N MET A 396 7.75 24.66 6.77
CA MET A 396 8.14 23.52 5.93
C MET A 396 9.38 22.80 6.49
N ASP A 397 9.20 22.00 7.54
CA ASP A 397 10.17 20.96 7.90
C ASP A 397 9.85 19.61 7.24
N SER A 398 8.84 19.58 6.37
CA SER A 398 8.45 18.35 5.69
C SER A 398 9.49 17.99 4.62
N ARG A 399 10.03 16.77 4.71
CA ARG A 399 10.71 16.09 3.59
C ARG A 399 9.76 15.72 2.42
N ASP A 400 8.54 16.28 2.38
CA ASP A 400 7.55 16.01 1.35
C ASP A 400 7.75 16.90 0.12
N CYS A 401 8.18 16.29 -0.98
CA CYS A 401 8.35 16.95 -2.28
C CYS A 401 7.03 17.53 -2.84
N GLY A 402 5.88 16.95 -2.49
CA GLY A 402 4.61 17.32 -3.08
C GLY A 402 4.17 18.75 -2.75
N SER A 403 4.53 19.24 -1.56
CA SER A 403 4.21 20.61 -1.12
C SER A 403 4.93 21.63 -1.98
N TYR A 404 6.25 21.47 -2.17
CA TYR A 404 7.06 22.32 -3.05
C TYR A 404 6.55 22.32 -4.50
N ILE A 405 6.17 21.14 -5.02
CA ILE A 405 5.63 21.02 -6.38
C ILE A 405 4.33 21.81 -6.50
N LEU A 406 3.41 21.70 -5.53
CA LEU A 406 2.15 22.45 -5.59
C LEU A 406 2.40 23.96 -5.51
N LEU A 407 3.22 24.43 -4.56
CA LEU A 407 3.57 25.84 -4.42
C LEU A 407 4.19 26.38 -5.71
N GLY A 408 5.16 25.66 -6.27
CA GLY A 408 5.79 26.00 -7.55
C GLY A 408 4.80 26.02 -8.72
N ASN A 409 3.78 25.16 -8.72
CA ASN A 409 2.74 25.17 -9.74
C ASN A 409 1.78 26.36 -9.58
N VAL A 410 1.45 26.76 -8.35
CA VAL A 410 0.64 27.95 -8.07
C VAL A 410 1.40 29.23 -8.46
N TYR A 411 2.69 29.33 -8.14
CA TYR A 411 3.53 30.44 -8.59
C TYR A 411 3.61 30.51 -10.12
N ALA A 412 3.74 29.37 -10.79
CA ALA A 412 3.70 29.31 -12.26
C ALA A 412 2.37 29.83 -12.81
N ALA A 413 1.25 29.37 -12.26
CA ALA A 413 -0.09 29.76 -12.70
C ALA A 413 -0.39 31.25 -12.49
N THR A 414 0.33 31.92 -11.58
CA THR A 414 0.22 33.36 -11.31
C THR A 414 1.32 34.19 -11.99
N GLY A 415 2.10 33.58 -12.89
CA GLY A 415 3.19 34.24 -13.63
C GLY A 415 4.46 34.52 -12.81
N ASN A 416 4.55 34.03 -11.58
CA ASN A 416 5.66 34.28 -10.68
C ASN A 416 6.76 33.20 -10.80
N TRP A 417 7.40 33.16 -11.97
CA TRP A 417 8.43 32.17 -12.31
C TRP A 417 9.65 32.18 -11.38
N LYS A 418 9.98 33.35 -10.82
CA LYS A 418 11.08 33.51 -9.86
C LYS A 418 10.86 32.70 -8.59
N GLU A 419 9.66 32.75 -8.01
CA GLU A 419 9.33 31.96 -6.82
C GLU A 419 9.23 30.46 -7.14
N LYS A 420 8.73 30.09 -8.33
CA LYS A 420 8.80 28.69 -8.79
C LYS A 420 10.24 28.17 -8.86
N ALA A 421 11.17 28.97 -9.41
CA ALA A 421 12.57 28.60 -9.50
C ALA A 421 13.19 28.39 -8.10
N LYS A 422 12.88 29.28 -7.15
CA LYS A 422 13.29 29.12 -5.74
C LYS A 422 12.76 27.83 -5.11
N MET A 423 11.50 27.45 -5.38
CA MET A 423 10.95 26.17 -4.90
C MET A 423 11.74 24.98 -5.43
N ARG A 424 12.16 25.02 -6.70
CA ARG A 424 12.97 23.94 -7.30
C ARG A 424 14.40 23.90 -6.74
N GLU A 425 15.00 25.06 -6.50
CA GLU A 425 16.30 25.14 -5.84
C GLU A 425 16.25 24.57 -4.41
N LEU A 426 15.21 24.90 -3.66
CA LEU A 426 15.00 24.40 -2.30
C LEU A 426 14.76 22.88 -2.27
N MET A 427 14.04 22.33 -3.26
CA MET A 427 13.92 20.89 -3.44
C MET A 427 15.29 20.22 -3.69
N ASN A 428 16.11 20.81 -4.55
CA ASN A 428 17.45 20.30 -4.86
C ASN A 428 18.38 20.34 -3.65
N GLN A 429 18.41 21.46 -2.90
CA GLN A 429 19.20 21.61 -1.68
C GLN A 429 18.84 20.57 -0.60
N ARG A 430 17.58 20.12 -0.57
CA ARG A 430 17.08 19.09 0.36
C ARG A 430 17.14 17.66 -0.21
N GLY A 431 17.64 17.47 -1.43
CA GLY A 431 17.69 16.16 -2.08
C GLY A 431 16.31 15.55 -2.39
N LEU A 432 15.28 16.40 -2.55
CA LEU A 432 13.91 15.96 -2.83
C LEU A 432 13.70 15.74 -4.33
N VAL A 433 13.41 14.50 -4.72
CA VAL A 433 13.17 14.12 -6.12
C VAL A 433 11.68 13.86 -6.35
N LYS A 434 11.12 14.44 -7.41
CA LYS A 434 9.75 14.13 -7.86
C LYS A 434 9.75 12.73 -8.48
N PRO A 435 8.89 11.79 -8.04
CA PRO A 435 8.76 10.50 -8.71
C PRO A 435 8.24 10.72 -10.14
N PRO A 436 8.82 10.02 -11.15
CA PRO A 436 8.34 10.12 -12.52
C PRO A 436 6.90 9.58 -12.60
N GLY A 437 6.09 10.21 -13.46
CA GLY A 437 4.80 9.65 -13.81
C GLY A 437 5.00 8.38 -14.63
N SER A 438 4.42 7.27 -14.20
CA SER A 438 4.47 6.00 -14.92
C SER A 438 3.07 5.42 -15.08
N SER A 439 2.85 4.79 -16.24
CA SER A 439 1.62 4.08 -16.58
C SER A 439 1.95 2.63 -16.88
N ARG A 440 1.20 1.72 -16.27
CA ARG A 440 1.33 0.28 -16.47
C ARG A 440 0.13 -0.29 -17.21
N ILE A 441 0.37 -1.26 -18.08
CA ILE A 441 -0.64 -2.00 -18.83
C ILE A 441 -0.25 -3.48 -18.83
N GLU A 442 -1.23 -4.36 -18.63
CA GLU A 442 -1.04 -5.80 -18.75
C GLU A 442 -1.54 -6.28 -20.12
N ILE A 443 -0.68 -6.96 -20.88
CA ILE A 443 -1.00 -7.63 -22.14
C ILE A 443 -0.38 -9.03 -22.09
N ASP A 444 -1.17 -10.06 -22.40
CA ASP A 444 -0.74 -11.47 -22.47
C ASP A 444 0.03 -11.94 -21.21
N GLY A 445 -0.43 -11.53 -20.03
CA GLY A 445 0.20 -11.89 -18.75
C GLY A 445 1.47 -11.11 -18.40
N ASN A 446 1.91 -10.19 -19.25
CA ASN A 446 3.08 -9.36 -19.01
C ASN A 446 2.66 -7.93 -18.65
N VAL A 447 3.24 -7.40 -17.57
CA VAL A 447 3.04 -6.00 -17.17
C VAL A 447 4.13 -5.15 -17.81
N HIS A 448 3.71 -4.20 -18.65
CA HIS A 448 4.56 -3.22 -19.32
C HIS A 448 4.44 -1.87 -18.61
N GLU A 449 5.55 -1.21 -18.31
CA GLU A 449 5.59 0.10 -17.67
C GLU A 449 6.21 1.14 -18.60
N PHE A 450 5.52 2.27 -18.75
CA PHE A 450 5.94 3.40 -19.57
C PHE A 450 6.15 4.62 -18.69
N THR A 451 7.25 5.34 -18.90
CA THR A 451 7.43 6.72 -18.42
C THR A 451 7.20 7.72 -19.55
N ALA A 452 7.08 9.01 -19.25
CA ALA A 452 6.94 10.02 -20.29
C ALA A 452 8.18 10.01 -21.22
N GLY A 453 7.95 9.97 -22.53
CA GLY A 453 9.00 9.88 -23.55
C GLY A 453 9.82 8.58 -23.54
N ASP A 454 9.28 7.48 -22.99
CA ASP A 454 10.02 6.22 -22.90
C ASP A 454 10.21 5.54 -24.26
N SER A 455 11.46 5.36 -24.66
CA SER A 455 11.88 4.68 -25.88
C SER A 455 12.58 3.33 -25.62
N ARG A 456 12.60 2.85 -24.37
CA ARG A 456 13.29 1.59 -23.99
C ARG A 456 12.49 0.34 -24.33
N HIS A 457 11.20 0.49 -24.62
CA HIS A 457 10.34 -0.63 -24.96
C HIS A 457 10.79 -1.26 -26.29
N VAL A 458 10.80 -2.60 -26.37
CA VAL A 458 11.24 -3.35 -27.56
C VAL A 458 10.44 -3.00 -28.83
N GLU A 459 9.22 -2.48 -28.65
CA GLU A 459 8.32 -2.05 -29.73
C GLU A 459 8.09 -0.54 -29.78
N ALA A 460 9.05 0.25 -29.28
CA ALA A 460 8.92 1.71 -29.26
C ALA A 460 8.53 2.29 -30.63
N GLU A 461 9.14 1.83 -31.72
CA GLU A 461 8.82 2.33 -33.07
C GLU A 461 7.32 2.20 -33.42
N HIS A 462 6.72 1.03 -33.19
CA HIS A 462 5.29 0.79 -33.45
C HIS A 462 4.38 1.60 -32.52
N ILE A 463 4.78 1.75 -31.25
CA ILE A 463 4.04 2.53 -30.26
C ILE A 463 4.00 4.00 -30.68
N TYR A 464 5.13 4.58 -31.08
CA TYR A 464 5.22 5.97 -31.51
C TYR A 464 4.53 6.20 -32.86
N ALA A 465 4.61 5.26 -33.79
CA ALA A 465 3.84 5.32 -35.04
C ALA A 465 2.34 5.37 -34.75
N LYS A 466 1.84 4.52 -33.83
CA LYS A 466 0.43 4.55 -33.42
C LYS A 466 0.06 5.83 -32.69
N LEU A 467 0.95 6.36 -31.85
CA LEU A 467 0.74 7.62 -31.14
C LEU A 467 0.55 8.81 -32.11
N ASN A 468 1.40 8.89 -33.14
CA ASN A 468 1.30 9.94 -34.15
C ASN A 468 0.01 9.81 -34.98
N GLU A 469 -0.36 8.60 -35.39
CA GLU A 469 -1.65 8.33 -36.06
C GLU A 469 -2.84 8.78 -35.19
N MET A 470 -2.80 8.44 -33.89
CA MET A 470 -3.83 8.87 -32.95
C MET A 470 -3.90 10.38 -32.81
N GLU A 471 -2.75 11.06 -32.71
CA GLU A 471 -2.70 12.52 -32.62
C GLU A 471 -3.37 13.19 -33.81
N GLU A 472 -3.04 12.77 -35.03
CA GLU A 472 -3.65 13.31 -36.24
C GLU A 472 -5.17 13.11 -36.23
N ASN A 473 -5.63 11.92 -35.83
CA ASN A 473 -7.05 11.58 -35.80
C ASN A 473 -7.81 12.41 -34.75
N VAL A 474 -7.26 12.60 -33.54
CA VAL A 474 -7.93 13.41 -32.52
C VAL A 474 -7.91 14.90 -32.88
N ARG A 475 -6.84 15.40 -33.52
CA ARG A 475 -6.77 16.81 -33.98
C ARG A 475 -7.86 17.11 -35.01
N ARG A 476 -8.20 16.15 -35.90
CA ARG A 476 -9.33 16.29 -36.84
C ARG A 476 -10.68 16.40 -36.15
N GLU A 477 -10.85 15.80 -34.97
CA GLU A 477 -12.05 15.92 -34.11
C GLU A 477 -12.03 17.19 -33.22
N GLY A 478 -11.04 18.07 -33.38
CA GLY A 478 -10.94 19.32 -32.62
C GLY A 478 -10.18 19.21 -31.29
N TYR A 479 -9.36 18.16 -31.10
CA TYR A 479 -8.41 18.12 -29.99
C TYR A 479 -7.35 19.21 -30.15
N ASP A 480 -7.19 20.01 -29.10
CA ASP A 480 -6.10 20.97 -28.95
C ASP A 480 -5.32 20.65 -27.65
N PRO A 481 -3.99 20.46 -27.72
CA PRO A 481 -3.18 20.20 -26.54
C PRO A 481 -3.31 21.31 -25.49
N LYS A 482 -3.63 20.96 -24.25
CA LYS A 482 -3.79 21.94 -23.16
C LYS A 482 -2.43 22.39 -22.63
N VAL A 483 -1.70 23.20 -23.39
CA VAL A 483 -0.35 23.68 -23.08
C VAL A 483 -0.25 24.40 -21.72
N SER A 484 -1.36 24.96 -21.22
CA SER A 484 -1.47 25.55 -19.88
C SER A 484 -1.18 24.57 -18.73
N GLU A 485 -1.29 23.26 -18.97
CA GLU A 485 -0.94 22.22 -17.99
C GLU A 485 0.59 22.03 -17.87
N VAL A 486 1.36 22.42 -18.89
CA VAL A 486 2.82 22.39 -18.85
C VAL A 486 3.32 23.70 -18.27
N LEU A 487 3.54 23.67 -16.95
CA LEU A 487 4.02 24.82 -16.19
C LEU A 487 5.54 25.00 -16.34
N LEU A 488 6.06 24.94 -17.55
CA LEU A 488 7.46 25.21 -17.88
C LEU A 488 7.54 26.43 -18.79
N GLU A 489 8.61 27.22 -18.61
CA GLU A 489 8.91 28.38 -19.45
C GLU A 489 9.62 27.91 -20.73
N ILE A 490 8.85 27.26 -21.60
CA ILE A 490 9.25 26.77 -22.92
C ILE A 490 8.18 27.19 -23.94
N ASP A 491 8.48 27.09 -25.23
CA ASP A 491 7.51 27.39 -26.28
C ASP A 491 6.34 26.40 -26.29
N ASP A 492 5.22 26.82 -26.86
CA ASP A 492 3.98 26.03 -26.82
C ASP A 492 4.06 24.76 -27.67
N ASP A 493 4.91 24.71 -28.70
CA ASP A 493 5.14 23.50 -29.50
C ASP A 493 5.89 22.44 -28.67
N GLU A 494 6.91 22.83 -27.90
CA GLU A 494 7.58 21.95 -26.95
C GLU A 494 6.64 21.45 -25.84
N LYS A 495 5.73 22.31 -25.34
CA LYS A 495 4.71 21.90 -24.36
C LYS A 495 3.76 20.86 -24.96
N ALA A 496 3.26 21.11 -26.16
CA ALA A 496 2.37 20.19 -26.86
C ALA A 496 3.05 18.83 -27.10
N SER A 497 4.33 18.84 -27.50
CA SER A 497 5.13 17.63 -27.65
C SER A 497 5.26 16.86 -26.33
N GLN A 498 5.54 17.53 -25.20
CA GLN A 498 5.62 16.84 -23.90
C GLN A 498 4.28 16.18 -23.51
N LEU A 499 3.16 16.86 -23.74
CA LEU A 499 1.82 16.33 -23.47
C LEU A 499 1.50 15.11 -24.33
N LEU A 500 1.92 15.10 -25.60
CA LEU A 500 1.74 13.95 -26.49
C LEU A 500 2.50 12.71 -25.97
N HIS A 501 3.70 12.92 -25.42
CA HIS A 501 4.57 11.84 -24.94
C HIS A 501 4.33 11.44 -23.49
N HIS A 502 3.18 11.79 -22.91
CA HIS A 502 2.79 11.30 -21.59
C HIS A 502 2.65 9.77 -21.57
N SER A 503 3.03 9.16 -20.44
CA SER A 503 3.04 7.70 -20.27
C SER A 503 1.70 7.02 -20.55
N GLU A 504 0.58 7.70 -20.28
CA GLU A 504 -0.78 7.23 -20.49
C GLU A 504 -1.04 7.04 -21.98
N LYS A 505 -0.58 7.99 -22.80
CA LYS A 505 -0.74 7.96 -24.26
C LYS A 505 0.14 6.87 -24.89
N LEU A 506 1.35 6.66 -24.36
CA LEU A 506 2.19 5.53 -24.75
C LEU A 506 1.54 4.18 -24.40
N ALA A 507 0.99 4.07 -23.18
CA ALA A 507 0.32 2.85 -22.73
C ALA A 507 -0.94 2.52 -23.56
N VAL A 508 -1.78 3.52 -23.88
CA VAL A 508 -2.95 3.27 -24.75
C VAL A 508 -2.55 2.98 -26.19
N SER A 509 -1.49 3.61 -26.71
CA SER A 509 -0.93 3.31 -28.03
C SER A 509 -0.54 1.84 -28.10
N PHE A 510 0.24 1.37 -27.12
CA PHE A 510 0.63 -0.03 -27.02
C PHE A 510 -0.58 -0.97 -26.89
N GLY A 511 -1.56 -0.59 -26.05
CA GLY A 511 -2.84 -1.30 -25.94
C GLY A 511 -3.53 -1.49 -27.28
N LEU A 512 -3.68 -0.42 -28.07
CA LEU A 512 -4.32 -0.46 -29.38
C LEU A 512 -3.54 -1.28 -30.42
N VAL A 513 -2.21 -1.27 -30.36
CA VAL A 513 -1.36 -2.09 -31.25
C VAL A 513 -1.52 -3.57 -30.94
N LYS A 514 -1.65 -3.93 -29.66
CA LYS A 514 -1.54 -5.33 -29.21
C LYS A 514 -2.84 -6.08 -29.03
N THR A 515 -3.98 -5.40 -28.97
CA THR A 515 -5.24 -6.04 -28.59
C THR A 515 -6.32 -5.82 -29.63
N ASP A 516 -7.09 -6.88 -29.87
CA ASP A 516 -8.15 -6.88 -30.86
C ASP A 516 -9.24 -5.83 -30.57
N PRO A 517 -9.89 -5.28 -31.61
CA PRO A 517 -11.05 -4.42 -31.46
C PRO A 517 -12.09 -4.99 -30.48
N GLY A 518 -12.66 -4.12 -29.64
CA GLY A 518 -13.61 -4.51 -28.60
C GLY A 518 -12.99 -4.96 -27.27
N THR A 519 -11.68 -5.27 -27.21
CA THR A 519 -11.01 -5.60 -25.94
C THR A 519 -10.89 -4.34 -25.05
N ALA A 520 -11.25 -4.39 -23.77
CA ALA A 520 -11.04 -3.22 -22.91
C ALA A 520 -9.55 -3.00 -22.60
N ILE A 521 -9.05 -1.78 -22.76
CA ILE A 521 -7.67 -1.39 -22.43
C ILE A 521 -7.63 -0.92 -20.97
N ARG A 522 -6.79 -1.55 -20.14
CA ARG A 522 -6.69 -1.25 -18.70
C ARG A 522 -5.33 -0.67 -18.37
N ILE A 523 -5.30 0.53 -17.80
CA ILE A 523 -4.08 1.26 -17.48
C ILE A 523 -4.07 1.64 -16.00
N VAL A 524 -2.95 1.39 -15.33
CA VAL A 524 -2.69 1.83 -13.96
C VAL A 524 -1.69 2.97 -13.97
N LYS A 525 -2.10 4.13 -13.47
CA LYS A 525 -1.28 5.34 -13.35
C LYS A 525 -0.92 5.60 -11.89
N ASN A 526 0.36 5.91 -11.64
CA ASN A 526 0.86 6.21 -10.28
C ASN A 526 0.54 7.65 -9.79
N LEU A 527 0.19 8.56 -10.70
CA LEU A 527 -0.20 9.95 -10.44
C LEU A 527 -1.65 10.21 -10.84
N ARG A 528 -2.20 11.38 -10.51
CA ARG A 528 -3.51 11.81 -11.01
C ARG A 528 -3.41 12.07 -12.52
N SER A 529 -4.43 11.67 -13.28
CA SER A 529 -4.50 11.99 -14.71
C SER A 529 -4.60 13.51 -14.92
N CYS A 530 -3.81 14.06 -15.85
CA CYS A 530 -3.94 15.46 -16.23
C CYS A 530 -5.15 15.69 -17.14
N GLU A 531 -5.59 16.94 -17.23
CA GLU A 531 -6.75 17.32 -18.03
C GLU A 531 -6.58 17.00 -19.52
N ASP A 532 -5.38 17.23 -20.06
CA ASP A 532 -5.03 16.93 -21.44
C ASP A 532 -5.19 15.43 -21.77
N CYS A 533 -4.59 14.55 -20.96
CA CYS A 533 -4.72 13.10 -21.15
C CYS A 533 -6.16 12.64 -20.98
N HIS A 534 -6.91 13.22 -20.04
CA HIS A 534 -8.32 12.88 -19.85
C HIS A 534 -9.16 13.23 -21.10
N SER A 535 -9.00 14.45 -21.66
CA SER A 535 -9.66 14.86 -22.90
C SER A 535 -9.23 14.00 -24.10
N PHE A 536 -7.94 13.66 -24.20
CA PHE A 536 -7.41 12.78 -25.23
C PHE A 536 -8.06 11.39 -25.18
N MET A 537 -8.12 10.76 -23.99
CA MET A 537 -8.66 9.41 -23.82
C MET A 537 -10.16 9.31 -24.16
N LYS A 538 -10.94 10.37 -23.92
CA LYS A 538 -12.32 10.46 -24.39
C LYS A 538 -12.41 10.36 -25.91
N LEU A 539 -11.61 11.15 -26.62
CA LEU A 539 -11.63 11.12 -28.09
C LEU A 539 -11.14 9.78 -28.64
N ILE A 540 -10.12 9.18 -28.02
CA ILE A 540 -9.65 7.85 -28.41
C ILE A 540 -10.75 6.80 -28.19
N SER A 541 -11.47 6.81 -27.06
CA SER A 541 -12.53 5.83 -26.81
C SER A 541 -13.64 5.89 -27.86
N LYS A 542 -14.00 7.11 -28.31
CA LYS A 542 -14.94 7.35 -29.41
C LYS A 542 -14.40 6.90 -30.77
N LEU A 543 -13.22 7.38 -31.16
CA LEU A 543 -12.66 7.19 -32.50
C LEU A 543 -12.30 5.73 -32.79
N TYR A 544 -11.74 5.03 -31.79
CA TYR A 544 -11.30 3.65 -31.93
C TYR A 544 -12.34 2.64 -31.43
N GLN A 545 -13.48 3.11 -30.92
CA GLN A 545 -14.55 2.27 -30.36
C GLN A 545 -14.01 1.30 -29.31
N ARG A 546 -13.21 1.82 -28.38
CA ARG A 546 -12.57 1.05 -27.30
C ARG A 546 -12.98 1.59 -25.94
N GLU A 547 -13.35 0.68 -25.06
CA GLU A 547 -13.41 0.98 -23.64
C GLU A 547 -11.98 1.09 -23.09
N ILE A 548 -11.67 2.23 -22.48
CA ILE A 548 -10.38 2.50 -21.84
C ILE A 548 -10.64 2.74 -20.36
N ILE A 549 -10.04 1.93 -19.51
CA ILE A 549 -10.19 1.99 -18.05
C ILE A 549 -8.85 2.45 -17.49
N ILE A 550 -8.81 3.66 -16.94
CA ILE A 550 -7.61 4.19 -16.30
C ILE A 550 -7.85 4.31 -14.81
N ARG A 551 -7.04 3.59 -14.02
CA ARG A 551 -6.93 3.80 -12.57
C ARG A 551 -5.85 4.84 -12.31
N ASP A 552 -6.23 5.98 -11.75
CA ASP A 552 -5.27 6.94 -11.22
C ASP A 552 -5.14 6.83 -9.68
N ARG A 553 -4.42 7.75 -9.04
CA ARG A 553 -4.23 7.73 -7.57
C ARG A 553 -5.53 7.97 -6.77
N ILE A 554 -6.58 8.52 -7.39
CA ILE A 554 -7.81 9.00 -6.74
C ILE A 554 -8.99 8.08 -7.06
N ARG A 555 -9.16 7.69 -8.33
CA ARG A 555 -10.33 7.00 -8.83
C ARG A 555 -10.07 6.26 -10.15
N TYR A 556 -11.09 5.59 -10.63
CA TYR A 556 -11.18 5.12 -12.00
C TYR A 556 -11.83 6.15 -12.91
N HIS A 557 -11.32 6.16 -14.13
CA HIS A 557 -11.89 6.82 -15.29
C HIS A 557 -12.23 5.73 -16.30
N HIS A 558 -13.52 5.51 -16.52
CA HIS A 558 -14.02 4.59 -17.54
C HIS A 558 -14.40 5.42 -18.76
N PHE A 559 -13.55 5.39 -19.78
CA PHE A 559 -13.76 6.11 -21.02
C PHE A 559 -14.48 5.21 -22.01
N LYS A 560 -15.64 5.66 -22.48
CA LYS A 560 -16.45 4.94 -23.46
C LYS A 560 -17.24 5.93 -24.29
N ASP A 561 -17.24 5.75 -25.60
CA ASP A 561 -18.02 6.55 -26.56
C ASP A 561 -17.84 8.09 -26.43
N GLY A 562 -16.65 8.55 -26.04
CA GLY A 562 -16.38 9.99 -25.86
C GLY A 562 -16.67 10.53 -24.46
N GLU A 563 -17.23 9.72 -23.57
CA GLU A 563 -17.57 10.09 -22.21
C GLU A 563 -16.64 9.44 -21.19
N CYS A 564 -16.65 9.96 -19.96
CA CYS A 564 -15.93 9.38 -18.84
C CYS A 564 -16.85 9.27 -17.62
N SER A 565 -16.77 8.14 -16.90
CA SER A 565 -17.55 7.91 -15.67
C SER A 565 -17.31 8.92 -14.54
N CYS A 566 -16.30 9.79 -14.64
CA CYS A 566 -16.07 10.85 -13.67
C CYS A 566 -16.99 12.08 -13.88
N GLY A 567 -17.70 12.17 -15.01
CA GLY A 567 -18.58 13.30 -15.34
C GLY A 567 -17.85 14.64 -15.37
N ASP A 568 -16.59 14.64 -15.82
CA ASP A 568 -15.71 15.82 -15.84
C ASP A 568 -15.42 16.43 -14.47
N ARG A 569 -15.54 15.62 -13.42
CA ARG A 569 -15.09 15.93 -12.06
C ARG A 569 -13.82 15.13 -11.75
N TRP A 570 -12.77 15.34 -12.55
CA TRP A 570 -11.47 14.65 -12.43
C TRP A 570 -10.64 15.19 -11.28
#